data_AF-A0AA51JSQ4-F1
#
_entry.id   AF-A0AA51JSQ4-F1
#
_cell.length_a   1.000
_cell.length_b   1.000
_cell.length_c   1.000
_cell.angle_alpha   90.00
_cell.angle_beta   90.00
_cell.angle_gamma   90.00
#
_symmetry.space_group_name_H-M   'P 1'
#
loop_
_entity.id
_entity.type
_entity.pdbx_description
1 polymer ?
#
loop_
_entity_poly.entity_id
_entity_poly.type
_entity_poly.pdbx_seq_one_letter_code
_entity_poly.pdbx_strand_id
1 'polypeptide(L)' 'VLKTRLVRARMDQAARVVRVSSTMHRTFGRAQWQQLRDVLLLWRANVHQAHDAMANVAAAQIEYA' A
#
# COMPACT_ATOMS: atom_id res chain seq x y z
N VAL A 1 19.33 13.29 4.01
CA VAL A 1 18.41 12.54 4.91
C VAL A 1 17.64 13.56 5.74
N LEU A 2 16.30 13.56 5.70
CA LEU A 2 15.48 14.42 6.56
C LEU A 2 15.69 13.99 8.02
N LYS A 3 16.10 14.93 8.88
CA LYS A 3 16.50 14.64 10.27
C LYS A 3 15.32 14.33 11.18
N THR A 4 14.13 14.85 10.88
CA THR A 4 12.90 14.55 11.62
C THR A 4 12.22 13.34 11.00
N ARG A 5 11.85 12.34 11.83
CA ARG A 5 11.17 11.11 11.37
C ARG A 5 9.71 11.33 10.94
N LEU A 6 9.31 12.58 10.71
CA LEU A 6 7.95 12.98 10.34
C LEU A 6 7.68 12.79 8.85
N VAL A 7 8.72 12.82 8.01
CA VAL A 7 8.58 12.71 6.55
C VAL A 7 9.71 11.86 6.00
N ARG A 8 9.36 10.89 5.15
CA ARG A 8 10.29 10.12 4.33
C ARG A 8 10.10 10.55 2.88
N ALA A 9 11.09 11.24 2.32
CA ALA A 9 11.05 11.75 0.95
C ALA A 9 12.45 11.78 0.32
N ARG A 10 12.50 11.85 -1.01
CA ARG A 10 13.72 12.01 -1.82
C ARG A 10 13.53 13.11 -2.86
N MET A 11 14.58 13.89 -3.12
CA MET A 11 14.55 14.92 -4.16
C MET A 11 15.03 14.33 -5.50
N ASP A 12 14.23 14.51 -6.53
CA ASP A 12 14.61 14.31 -7.92
C ASP A 12 14.95 15.69 -8.51
N GLN A 13 16.24 15.97 -8.60
CA GLN A 13 16.73 17.29 -9.01
C GLN A 13 16.52 17.56 -10.50
N ALA A 14 16.64 16.53 -11.34
CA ALA A 14 16.47 16.67 -12.79
C ALA A 14 15.03 17.06 -13.13
N ALA A 15 14.07 16.42 -12.47
CA ALA A 15 12.65 16.73 -12.61
C ALA A 15 12.19 17.88 -11.71
N ARG A 16 13.07 18.46 -10.88
CA ARG A 16 12.78 19.52 -9.89
C ARG A 16 11.58 19.20 -8.98
N VAL A 17 11.43 17.94 -8.58
CA VAL A 17 10.32 17.48 -7.73
C VAL A 17 10.80 16.69 -6.51
N VAL A 18 10.04 16.75 -5.43
CA VAL A 18 10.27 15.95 -4.23
C VAL A 18 9.28 14.80 -4.20
N ARG A 19 9.79 13.56 -4.24
CA ARG A 19 8.98 12.35 -4.11
C ARG A 19 8.86 11.98 -2.65
N VAL A 20 7.63 11.98 -2.14
CA VAL A 20 7.32 11.66 -0.75
C VAL A 20 6.82 10.22 -0.64
N SER A 21 7.46 9.41 0.20
CA SER A 21 7.10 8.00 0.42
C SER A 21 6.20 7.80 1.63
N SER A 22 6.36 8.61 2.67
CA SER A 22 5.53 8.54 3.88
C SER A 22 5.58 9.86 4.63
N THR A 23 4.45 10.24 5.22
CA THR A 23 4.30 11.44 6.05
C THR A 23 3.52 11.10 7.31
N MET A 24 3.93 11.65 8.44
CA MET A 24 3.13 11.65 9.65
C MET A 24 2.03 12.70 9.53
N HIS A 25 0.78 12.30 9.78
CA HIS A 25 -0.34 13.22 9.86
C HIS A 25 -0.21 14.03 11.17
N ARG A 26 -0.18 15.37 11.06
CA ARG A 26 -0.14 16.25 12.24
C ARG A 26 -1.40 16.16 13.09
N THR A 27 -2.55 15.90 12.46
CA THR A 27 -3.84 15.63 13.10
C THR A 27 -4.48 14.40 12.47
N PHE A 28 -5.13 13.57 13.27
CA PHE A 28 -5.75 12.33 12.82
C PHE A 28 -7.17 12.23 13.39
N GLY A 29 -8.15 12.65 12.58
CA GLY A 29 -9.56 12.69 12.93
C GLY A 29 -10.38 11.63 12.21
N ARG A 30 -11.71 11.79 12.28
CA ARG A 30 -12.67 10.81 11.73
C ARG A 30 -12.48 10.51 10.25
N ALA A 31 -12.17 11.52 9.44
CA ALA A 31 -11.92 11.34 8.01
C ALA A 31 -10.68 10.45 7.75
N GLN A 32 -9.61 10.65 8.51
CA GLN A 32 -8.40 9.82 8.41
C GLN A 32 -8.65 8.38 8.89
N TRP A 33 -9.47 8.21 9.93
CA TRP A 33 -9.92 6.87 10.37
C TRP A 33 -10.74 6.14 9.30
N GLN A 34 -11.63 6.86 8.60
CA GLN A 34 -12.40 6.27 7.50
C GLN A 34 -11.48 5.87 6.35
N GLN A 35 -10.59 6.76 5.92
CA GLN A 35 -9.62 6.45 4.87
C GLN A 35 -8.74 5.24 5.25
N LEU A 36 -8.27 5.16 6.49
CA LEU A 36 -7.48 4.02 6.96
C LEU A 36 -8.30 2.72 6.90
N ARG A 37 -9.56 2.75 7.34
CA ARG A 37 -10.46 1.60 7.26
C ARG A 37 -10.62 1.14 5.81
N ASP A 38 -10.86 2.07 4.89
CA ASP A 38 -11.09 1.77 3.47
C ASP A 38 -9.84 1.13 2.84
N VAL A 39 -8.65 1.68 3.13
CA VAL A 39 -7.39 1.11 2.67
C VAL A 39 -7.18 -0.29 3.22
N LEU A 40 -7.45 -0.53 4.51
CA LEU A 40 -7.29 -1.85 5.12
C LEU A 40 -8.27 -2.89 4.55
N LEU A 41 -9.53 -2.48 4.29
CA LEU A 41 -10.51 -3.36 3.65
C LEU A 41 -10.10 -3.72 2.23
N LEU A 42 -9.62 -2.74 1.45
CA LEU A 42 -9.10 -2.98 0.11
C LEU A 42 -7.90 -3.94 0.14
N TRP A 43 -6.96 -3.74 1.06
CA TRP A 43 -5.82 -4.65 1.23
C TRP A 43 -6.26 -6.08 1.55
N ARG A 44 -7.22 -6.24 2.48
CA ARG A 44 -7.77 -7.56 2.81
C ARG A 44 -8.39 -8.23 1.59
N ALA A 45 -9.17 -7.50 0.81
CA ALA A 45 -9.81 -8.01 -0.40
C ALA A 45 -8.76 -8.43 -1.45
N ASN A 46 -7.75 -7.59 -1.69
CA ASN A 46 -6.68 -7.87 -2.65
C ASN A 46 -5.88 -9.13 -2.26
N VAL A 47 -5.58 -9.33 -0.98
CA VAL A 47 -4.87 -10.52 -0.50
C VAL A 47 -5.73 -11.78 -0.67
N HIS A 48 -7.04 -11.71 -0.34
CA HIS A 48 -7.94 -12.85 -0.56
C HIS A 48 -8.03 -13.20 -2.05
N GLN A 49 -8.22 -12.19 -2.91
CA GLN A 49 -8.30 -12.41 -4.36
C GLN A 49 -7.02 -13.03 -4.91
N ALA A 50 -5.85 -12.57 -4.48
CA ALA A 50 -4.57 -13.14 -4.90
C ALA A 50 -4.41 -14.59 -4.42
N HIS A 51 -4.82 -14.88 -3.19
CA HIS A 51 -4.81 -16.24 -2.64
C HIS A 51 -5.72 -17.18 -3.44
N ASP A 52 -6.95 -16.76 -3.72
CA ASP A 52 -7.91 -17.58 -4.46
C ASP A 52 -7.46 -17.81 -5.91
N ALA A 53 -6.90 -16.78 -6.55
CA ALA A 53 -6.30 -16.91 -7.88
C ALA A 53 -5.16 -17.93 -7.89
N MET A 54 -4.29 -17.91 -6.88
CA MET A 54 -3.20 -18.89 -6.74
C MET A 54 -3.73 -20.30 -6.50
N ALA A 55 -4.74 -20.47 -5.64
CA ALA A 55 -5.34 -21.77 -5.37
C ALA A 55 -5.96 -22.37 -6.63
N ASN A 56 -6.65 -21.55 -7.43
CA ASN A 56 -7.24 -21.97 -8.70
C ASN A 56 -6.17 -22.39 -9.72
N VAL A 57 -5.06 -21.65 -9.83
CA VAL A 57 -3.94 -22.01 -10.71
C VAL A 57 -3.31 -23.34 -10.27
N ALA A 58 -3.09 -23.52 -8.97
CA ALA A 58 -2.52 -24.76 -8.43
C ALA A 58 -3.44 -25.96 -8.68
N ALA A 59 -4.75 -25.81 -8.48
CA ALA A 59 -5.74 -26.85 -8.76
C ALA A 59 -5.76 -27.23 -10.25
N ALA A 60 -5.74 -26.24 -11.15
CA ALA A 60 -5.66 -26.48 -12.59
C ALA A 60 -4.38 -27.23 -12.98
N GLN A 61 -3.22 -26.90 -12.39
CA GLN A 61 -1.97 -27.61 -12.67
C GLN A 61 -2.00 -29.08 -12.25
N ILE A 62 -2.71 -29.42 -11.16
CA ILE A 62 -2.91 -30.81 -10.73
C ILE A 62 -3.80 -31.57 -11.71
N GLU A 63 -4.83 -30.92 -12.28
CA GLU A 63 -5.75 -31.56 -13.23
C GLU A 63 -5.10 -31.90 -14.58
N TYR A 64 -4.07 -31.13 -14.99
CA TYR A 64 -3.32 -31.37 -16.23
C TYR A 64 -2.07 -32.26 -16.05
N ALA A 65 -1.73 -32.69 -14.83
CA ALA A 65 -0.57 -33.52 -14.50
C ALA A 65 -0.96 -34.98 -14.28
#